data_AF-A0A7G8E8W2-F1
#
_entry.id   AF-A0A7G8E8W2-F1
#
_cell.length_a   1.000
_cell.length_b   1.000
_cell.length_c   1.000
_cell.angle_alpha   90.00
_cell.angle_beta   90.00
_cell.angle_gamma   90.00
#
_symmetry.space_group_name_H-M   'P 1'
#
loop_
_entity.id
_entity.type
_entity.pdbx_description
1 polymer ?
#
loop_
_entity_poly.entity_id
_entity_poly.type
_entity_poly.pdbx_seq_one_letter_code
_entity_poly.pdbx_strand_id
1 'polypeptide(L)'
;MFSRLAAGLLAGASLAALAVPAEAGTSRPVRWNTGGAVWTTTSSEFKTFLSTGDITDRALLEGINNSGWTAEEIQEGMTKTYAVDIIGVHRFLYSDDGVKFLKDQTRSYFPYWKMKSTSVVALRSAIIADSIDGEISSAGIMAELPVDFRLADTCGTYDGIQNVCAPDKCEGDAQCTSLLSWYVFLPACVQANSALPEPAPRVAPARPLW
;
A
#
# COMPACT_ATOMS: atom_id res chain seq x y z
N MET A 1 26.32 -33.61 54.89
CA MET A 1 25.08 -34.01 54.20
C MET A 1 24.85 -32.99 53.09
N PHE A 2 24.70 -33.49 51.85
CA PHE A 2 24.79 -32.74 50.59
C PHE A 2 23.52 -31.94 50.24
N SER A 3 23.73 -30.93 49.36
CA SER A 3 22.78 -30.34 48.40
C SER A 3 21.81 -29.28 48.97
N ARG A 4 21.57 -28.13 48.34
CA ARG A 4 21.40 -27.86 46.89
C ARG A 4 21.85 -26.44 46.49
N LEU A 5 22.51 -26.37 45.34
CA LEU A 5 22.65 -25.18 44.49
C LEU A 5 21.30 -24.85 43.82
N ALA A 6 20.96 -23.57 43.74
CA ALA A 6 20.10 -23.05 42.69
C ALA A 6 20.49 -21.59 42.40
N ALA A 7 21.40 -21.42 41.43
CA ALA A 7 21.70 -20.14 40.82
C ALA A 7 20.57 -19.80 39.84
N GLY A 8 19.81 -18.74 40.13
CA GLY A 8 18.84 -18.16 39.21
C GLY A 8 19.48 -17.03 38.43
N LEU A 9 20.03 -17.34 37.26
CA LEU A 9 20.33 -16.36 36.21
C LEU A 9 19.02 -16.15 35.43
N LEU A 10 18.43 -14.96 35.46
CA LEU A 10 17.39 -14.59 34.49
C LEU A 10 17.91 -13.43 33.64
N ALA A 11 18.06 -13.81 32.38
CA ALA A 11 18.66 -13.07 31.28
C ALA A 11 17.89 -11.77 30.97
N GLY A 12 18.65 -10.76 30.54
CA GLY A 12 18.13 -9.52 30.01
C GLY A 12 17.26 -9.77 28.77
N ALA A 13 16.11 -9.08 28.73
CA ALA A 13 15.28 -9.01 27.55
C ALA A 13 16.01 -8.19 26.48
N SER A 14 16.60 -8.86 25.51
CA SER A 14 17.07 -8.24 24.28
C SER A 14 15.84 -7.72 23.54
N LEU A 15 15.71 -6.39 23.41
CA LEU A 15 14.87 -5.78 22.38
C LEU A 15 15.47 -6.18 21.03
N ALA A 16 14.96 -7.25 20.45
CA ALA A 16 15.20 -7.55 19.04
C ALA A 16 14.53 -6.44 18.24
N ALA A 17 15.32 -5.43 17.85
CA ALA A 17 14.96 -4.58 16.73
C ALA A 17 14.68 -5.52 15.56
N LEU A 18 13.41 -5.62 15.16
CA LEU A 18 13.04 -6.23 13.90
C LEU A 18 13.68 -5.34 12.84
N ALA A 19 14.88 -5.73 12.39
CA ALA A 19 15.43 -5.22 11.16
C ALA A 19 14.45 -5.66 10.07
N VAL A 20 13.55 -4.75 9.69
CA VAL A 20 12.84 -4.84 8.42
C VAL A 20 13.95 -4.99 7.38
N PRO A 21 13.96 -6.07 6.58
CA PRO A 21 15.03 -6.26 5.61
C PRO A 21 15.04 -5.04 4.70
N ALA A 22 16.21 -4.40 4.57
CA ALA A 22 16.46 -3.22 3.75
C ALA A 22 16.35 -3.48 2.24
N GLU A 23 15.55 -4.48 1.84
CA GLU A 23 15.13 -4.74 0.46
C GLU A 23 13.59 -4.69 0.31
N ALA A 24 12.89 -3.98 1.18
CA ALA A 24 11.62 -3.37 0.81
C ALA A 24 11.96 -2.13 -0.02
N GLY A 25 11.60 -2.14 -1.30
CA GLY A 25 12.09 -1.13 -2.23
C GLY A 25 12.12 -1.67 -3.64
N THR A 26 10.95 -1.86 -4.22
CA THR A 26 10.85 -2.06 -5.67
C THR A 26 11.63 -0.97 -6.40
N SER A 27 12.38 -1.36 -7.44
CA SER A 27 13.02 -0.40 -8.34
C SER A 27 12.09 0.07 -9.44
N ARG A 28 10.95 -0.63 -9.62
CA ARG A 28 9.99 -0.47 -10.72
C ARG A 28 8.57 -0.62 -10.18
N PRO A 29 8.09 0.36 -9.42
CA PRO A 29 6.79 0.30 -8.80
C PRO A 29 5.69 0.30 -9.86
N VAL A 30 5.83 1.10 -10.91
CA VAL A 30 4.78 1.29 -11.90
C VAL A 30 5.24 0.69 -13.23
N ARG A 31 4.55 -0.38 -13.61
CA ARG A 31 4.76 -1.08 -14.88
C ARG A 31 3.41 -1.42 -15.46
N TRP A 32 3.23 -1.18 -16.74
CA TRP A 32 2.03 -1.58 -17.47
C TRP A 32 2.42 -2.01 -18.87
N ASN A 33 1.43 -2.50 -19.60
CA ASN A 33 1.60 -2.80 -21.00
C ASN A 33 0.63 -1.98 -21.83
N THR A 34 1.01 -1.81 -23.09
CA THR A 34 0.10 -1.38 -24.13
C THR A 34 0.31 -2.31 -25.31
N GLY A 35 -0.58 -3.28 -25.47
CA GLY A 35 -0.39 -4.36 -26.45
C GLY A 35 0.85 -5.20 -26.15
N GLY A 36 1.84 -5.18 -27.04
CA GLY A 36 3.10 -5.93 -26.86
C GLY A 36 4.21 -5.17 -26.10
N ALA A 37 4.04 -3.86 -25.88
CA ALA A 37 5.05 -3.03 -25.23
C ALA A 37 4.92 -3.14 -23.70
N VAL A 38 6.07 -3.07 -23.00
CA VAL A 38 6.12 -2.96 -21.53
C VAL A 38 6.67 -1.59 -21.19
N TRP A 39 5.84 -0.79 -20.53
CA TRP A 39 6.20 0.50 -19.97
C TRP A 39 6.65 0.31 -18.53
N THR A 40 7.68 1.05 -18.12
CA THR A 40 8.26 0.93 -16.79
C THR A 40 8.81 2.28 -16.39
N THR A 41 8.31 2.81 -15.29
CA THR A 41 8.91 3.96 -14.62
C THR A 41 9.64 3.46 -13.39
N THR A 42 10.87 3.92 -13.20
CA THR A 42 11.68 3.54 -12.05
C THR A 42 11.30 4.36 -10.82
N SER A 43 11.66 3.87 -9.65
CA SER A 43 11.47 4.61 -8.39
C SER A 43 12.22 5.94 -8.37
N SER A 44 13.35 6.07 -9.07
CA SER A 44 14.09 7.33 -9.16
C SER A 44 13.33 8.38 -9.97
N GLU A 45 12.80 7.99 -11.12
CA GLU A 45 12.03 8.87 -11.99
C GLU A 45 10.72 9.31 -11.33
N PHE A 46 10.03 8.38 -10.67
CA PHE A 46 8.85 8.72 -9.86
C PHE A 46 9.21 9.69 -8.72
N LYS A 47 10.32 9.47 -8.00
CA LYS A 47 10.75 10.39 -6.94
C LYS A 47 11.07 11.78 -7.47
N THR A 48 11.71 11.90 -8.63
CA THR A 48 11.96 13.19 -9.29
C THR A 48 10.63 13.91 -9.57
N PHE A 49 9.70 13.22 -10.22
CA PHE A 49 8.37 13.77 -10.51
C PHE A 49 7.63 14.19 -9.25
N LEU A 50 7.57 13.34 -8.22
CA LEU A 50 6.84 13.66 -6.99
C LEU A 50 7.46 14.85 -6.24
N SER A 51 8.79 15.01 -6.28
CA SER A 51 9.49 16.07 -5.55
C SER A 51 9.58 17.41 -6.29
N THR A 52 9.66 17.40 -7.62
CA THR A 52 9.93 18.60 -8.44
C THR A 52 8.83 18.92 -9.45
N GLY A 53 7.96 17.96 -9.77
CA GLY A 53 7.04 18.03 -10.89
C GLY A 53 7.68 17.66 -12.23
N ASP A 54 9.01 17.51 -12.30
CA ASP A 54 9.71 17.21 -13.56
C ASP A 54 9.42 15.80 -14.05
N ILE A 55 9.01 15.69 -15.32
CA ILE A 55 8.76 14.41 -16.00
C ILE A 55 9.93 14.12 -16.94
N THR A 56 10.89 13.34 -16.46
CA THR A 56 12.08 12.93 -17.22
C THR A 56 11.97 11.53 -17.85
N ASP A 57 10.95 10.77 -17.47
CA ASP A 57 10.67 9.43 -17.98
C ASP A 57 9.52 9.42 -18.99
N ARG A 58 9.75 8.77 -20.13
CA ARG A 58 8.77 8.64 -21.19
C ARG A 58 7.58 7.76 -20.77
N ALA A 59 7.82 6.71 -20.00
CA ALA A 59 6.73 5.85 -19.55
C ALA A 59 5.81 6.65 -18.61
N LEU A 60 6.37 7.40 -17.66
CA LEU A 60 5.60 8.25 -16.75
C LEU A 60 4.74 9.26 -17.49
N LEU A 61 5.31 9.96 -18.48
CA LEU A 61 4.57 10.90 -19.32
C LEU A 61 3.38 10.23 -20.02
N GLU A 62 3.58 9.03 -20.56
CA GLU A 62 2.52 8.27 -21.22
C GLU A 62 1.43 7.85 -20.25
N GLY A 63 1.81 7.37 -19.06
CA GLY A 63 0.89 7.00 -18.01
C GLY A 63 0.02 8.16 -17.54
N ILE A 64 0.60 9.35 -17.37
CA ILE A 64 -0.13 10.57 -17.02
C ILE A 64 -1.10 10.95 -18.14
N ASN A 65 -0.63 11.04 -19.39
CA ASN A 65 -1.48 11.40 -20.53
C ASN A 65 -2.68 10.46 -20.72
N ASN A 66 -2.49 9.16 -20.45
CA ASN A 66 -3.55 8.16 -20.56
C ASN A 66 -4.44 8.06 -19.32
N SER A 67 -4.05 8.67 -18.20
CA SER A 67 -4.82 8.62 -16.96
C SER A 67 -6.05 9.53 -16.99
N GLY A 68 -6.08 10.52 -17.89
CA GLY A 68 -7.11 11.55 -17.91
C GLY A 68 -6.94 12.63 -16.82
N TRP A 69 -5.87 12.58 -16.04
CA TRP A 69 -5.49 13.59 -15.05
C TRP A 69 -4.35 14.45 -15.55
N THR A 70 -4.24 15.67 -15.02
CA THR A 70 -3.04 16.50 -15.19
C THR A 70 -1.87 15.95 -14.37
N ALA A 71 -0.65 16.35 -14.75
CA ALA A 71 0.55 15.98 -14.00
C ALA A 71 0.49 16.52 -12.57
N GLU A 72 -0.02 17.74 -12.39
CA GLU A 72 -0.17 18.41 -11.11
C GLU A 72 -1.18 17.67 -10.21
N GLU A 73 -2.33 17.25 -10.73
CA GLU A 73 -3.33 16.48 -9.98
C GLU A 73 -2.80 15.12 -9.54
N ILE A 74 -2.07 14.42 -10.41
CA ILE A 74 -1.41 13.16 -10.04
C ILE A 74 -0.36 13.44 -8.96
N GLN A 75 0.48 14.45 -9.13
CA GLN A 75 1.52 14.77 -8.15
C GLN A 75 0.91 15.09 -6.77
N GLU A 76 -0.10 15.95 -6.72
CA GLU A 76 -0.82 16.31 -5.50
C GLU A 76 -1.48 15.08 -4.86
N GLY A 77 -2.23 14.30 -5.65
CA GLY A 77 -2.91 13.11 -5.17
C GLY A 77 -1.96 12.06 -4.61
N MET A 78 -0.81 11.87 -5.26
CA MET A 78 0.20 10.88 -4.86
C MET A 78 1.01 11.27 -3.61
N THR A 79 1.19 12.57 -3.40
CA THR A 79 1.95 13.13 -2.26
C THR A 79 1.08 13.46 -1.06
N LYS A 80 -0.25 13.44 -1.22
CA LYS A 80 -1.20 13.65 -0.13
C LYS A 80 -1.07 12.54 0.92
N THR A 81 -0.90 12.96 2.18
CA THR A 81 -0.86 12.08 3.34
C THR A 81 -2.20 12.04 4.06
N TYR A 82 -2.50 10.91 4.69
CA TYR A 82 -3.70 10.68 5.47
C TYR A 82 -3.31 10.14 6.85
N ALA A 83 -3.82 10.75 7.92
CA ALA A 83 -3.61 10.23 9.26
C ALA A 83 -4.39 8.91 9.45
N VAL A 84 -3.71 7.91 10.01
CA VAL A 84 -4.25 6.55 10.26
C VAL A 84 -3.77 6.01 11.61
N ASP A 85 -4.55 5.11 12.20
CA ASP A 85 -4.09 4.26 13.30
C ASP A 85 -3.58 2.93 12.74
N ILE A 86 -2.30 2.62 12.94
CA ILE A 86 -1.69 1.36 12.47
C ILE A 86 -2.46 0.12 12.98
N ILE A 87 -3.05 0.18 14.19
CA ILE A 87 -3.83 -0.92 14.72
C ILE A 87 -5.13 -1.08 13.93
N GLY A 88 -5.83 0.03 13.64
CA GLY A 88 -6.98 0.09 12.73
C GLY A 88 -6.66 -0.46 11.35
N VAL A 89 -5.56 -0.02 10.73
CA VAL A 89 -5.11 -0.49 9.42
C VAL A 89 -4.86 -2.00 9.44
N HIS A 90 -4.09 -2.48 10.42
CA HIS A 90 -3.81 -3.91 10.55
C HIS A 90 -5.10 -4.72 10.75
N ARG A 91 -6.00 -4.29 11.64
CA ARG A 91 -7.28 -4.98 11.86
C ARG A 91 -8.12 -5.03 10.59
N PHE A 92 -8.23 -3.93 9.86
CA PHE A 92 -8.94 -3.89 8.60
C PHE A 92 -8.33 -4.86 7.60
N LEU A 93 -7.04 -4.75 7.29
CA LEU A 93 -6.39 -5.54 6.23
C LEU A 93 -6.36 -7.06 6.49
N TYR A 94 -6.48 -7.49 7.75
CA TYR A 94 -6.60 -8.89 8.15
C TYR A 94 -8.05 -9.36 8.36
N SER A 95 -9.03 -8.46 8.33
CA SER A 95 -10.45 -8.82 8.33
C SER A 95 -10.89 -9.44 7.00
N ASP A 96 -12.04 -10.09 6.98
CA ASP A 96 -12.62 -10.66 5.75
C ASP A 96 -12.86 -9.58 4.68
N ASP A 97 -13.31 -8.39 5.09
CA ASP A 97 -13.55 -7.29 4.16
C ASP A 97 -12.25 -6.67 3.65
N GLY A 98 -11.22 -6.55 4.48
CA GLY A 98 -9.89 -6.14 4.04
C GLY A 98 -9.25 -7.15 3.08
N VAL A 99 -9.46 -8.45 3.28
CA VAL A 99 -9.02 -9.48 2.34
C VAL A 99 -9.73 -9.35 0.99
N LYS A 100 -11.04 -9.09 0.98
CA LYS A 100 -11.80 -8.84 -0.27
C LYS A 100 -11.29 -7.58 -0.96
N PHE A 101 -11.11 -6.49 -0.20
CA PHE A 101 -10.54 -5.24 -0.69
C PHE A 101 -9.19 -5.50 -1.36
N LEU A 102 -8.23 -6.13 -0.68
CA LEU A 102 -6.90 -6.40 -1.24
C LEU A 102 -6.94 -7.29 -2.49
N LYS A 103 -7.85 -8.26 -2.57
CA LYS A 103 -8.04 -9.08 -3.77
C LYS A 103 -8.54 -8.25 -4.95
N ASP A 104 -9.46 -7.33 -4.70
CA ASP A 104 -9.98 -6.40 -5.71
C ASP A 104 -8.90 -5.42 -6.18
N GLN A 105 -8.19 -4.79 -5.23
CA GLN A 105 -7.08 -3.88 -5.50
C GLN A 105 -5.92 -4.56 -6.24
N THR A 106 -5.79 -5.88 -6.14
CA THR A 106 -4.77 -6.65 -6.86
C THR A 106 -5.33 -7.45 -8.03
N ARG A 107 -6.52 -7.14 -8.57
CA ARG A 107 -7.16 -7.89 -9.66
C ARG A 107 -6.38 -7.87 -10.98
N SER A 108 -5.78 -6.73 -11.33
CA SER A 108 -4.99 -6.61 -12.56
C SER A 108 -3.58 -6.05 -12.32
N TYR A 109 -3.31 -5.59 -11.08
CA TYR A 109 -2.00 -5.10 -10.63
C TYR A 109 -1.40 -6.05 -9.59
N PHE A 110 -0.24 -6.66 -9.88
CA PHE A 110 0.30 -7.74 -9.05
C PHE A 110 1.82 -7.93 -9.21
N PRO A 111 2.49 -8.65 -8.29
CA PRO A 111 3.91 -9.01 -8.39
C PRO A 111 4.27 -9.67 -9.72
N TYR A 112 5.28 -9.13 -10.42
CA TYR A 112 5.64 -9.59 -11.77
C TYR A 112 5.99 -11.09 -11.83
N TRP A 113 6.80 -11.58 -10.90
CA TRP A 113 7.31 -12.96 -10.91
C TRP A 113 6.39 -13.99 -10.25
N LYS A 114 5.65 -13.58 -9.22
CA LYS A 114 4.78 -14.48 -8.41
C LYS A 114 3.29 -14.36 -8.76
N MET A 115 2.95 -13.41 -9.63
CA MET A 115 1.60 -13.16 -10.10
C MET A 115 0.60 -13.03 -8.94
N LYS A 116 -0.55 -13.71 -9.02
CA LYS A 116 -1.63 -13.68 -8.02
C LYS A 116 -1.30 -14.32 -6.68
N SER A 117 -0.36 -15.26 -6.66
CA SER A 117 -0.13 -16.09 -5.48
C SER A 117 0.31 -15.28 -4.24
N THR A 118 0.97 -14.14 -4.45
CA THR A 118 1.51 -13.30 -3.37
C THR A 118 1.00 -11.86 -3.41
N SER A 119 0.05 -11.51 -4.30
CA SER A 119 -0.35 -10.10 -4.49
C SER A 119 -0.97 -9.50 -3.23
N VAL A 120 -1.89 -10.23 -2.59
CA VAL A 120 -2.54 -9.79 -1.35
C VAL A 120 -1.53 -9.56 -0.24
N VAL A 121 -0.58 -10.48 -0.06
CA VAL A 121 0.44 -10.37 1.00
C VAL A 121 1.38 -9.21 0.72
N ALA A 122 1.83 -9.04 -0.52
CA ALA A 122 2.76 -7.98 -0.92
C ALA A 122 2.14 -6.58 -0.82
N LEU A 123 0.89 -6.41 -1.27
CA LEU A 123 0.20 -5.12 -1.14
C LEU A 123 -0.11 -4.82 0.33
N ARG A 124 -0.56 -5.82 1.09
CA ARG A 124 -0.81 -5.67 2.53
C ARG A 124 0.46 -5.22 3.26
N SER A 125 1.60 -5.85 3.00
CA SER A 125 2.85 -5.52 3.69
C SER A 125 3.28 -4.07 3.40
N ALA A 126 3.14 -3.62 2.16
CA ALA A 126 3.47 -2.24 1.78
C ALA A 126 2.58 -1.22 2.49
N ILE A 127 1.26 -1.47 2.52
CA ILE A 127 0.31 -0.60 3.23
C ILE A 127 0.63 -0.52 4.72
N ILE A 128 0.90 -1.66 5.37
CA ILE A 128 1.23 -1.69 6.81
C ILE A 128 2.56 -0.99 7.08
N ALA A 129 3.58 -1.21 6.24
CA ALA A 129 4.89 -0.60 6.39
C ALA A 129 4.83 0.92 6.26
N ASP A 130 4.06 1.43 5.29
CA ASP A 130 3.85 2.87 5.13
C ASP A 130 3.12 3.48 6.33
N SER A 131 2.16 2.74 6.91
CA SER A 131 1.34 3.22 8.04
C SER A 131 2.05 3.29 9.40
N ILE A 132 3.36 2.98 9.49
CA ILE A 132 4.08 2.82 10.77
C ILE A 132 4.18 4.13 11.56
N ASP A 133 4.34 5.26 10.88
CA ASP A 133 4.47 6.57 11.50
C ASP A 133 3.11 7.24 11.81
N GLY A 134 2.00 6.56 11.51
CA GLY A 134 0.65 7.07 11.68
C GLY A 134 0.14 7.88 10.49
N GLU A 135 0.88 7.91 9.39
CA GLU A 135 0.45 8.49 8.12
C GLU A 135 0.44 7.42 7.01
N ILE A 136 -0.33 7.64 5.95
CA ILE A 136 -0.32 6.79 4.77
C ILE A 136 -0.42 7.64 3.52
N SER A 137 0.32 7.29 2.47
CA SER A 137 0.35 8.00 1.19
C SER A 137 0.59 7.05 0.02
N SER A 138 0.26 7.49 -1.20
CA SER A 138 0.48 6.65 -2.39
C SER A 138 1.97 6.48 -2.65
N ALA A 139 2.74 7.56 -2.50
CA ALA A 139 4.19 7.58 -2.65
C ALA A 139 4.89 6.65 -1.64
N GLY A 140 4.41 6.63 -0.41
CA GLY A 140 4.97 5.80 0.65
C GLY A 140 4.64 4.31 0.48
N ILE A 141 3.37 3.96 0.23
CA ILE A 141 2.98 2.58 -0.14
C ILE A 141 3.80 2.09 -1.34
N MET A 142 4.00 2.94 -2.34
CA MET A 142 4.79 2.63 -3.53
C MET A 142 6.25 2.31 -3.18
N ALA A 143 6.86 3.08 -2.28
CA ALA A 143 8.23 2.87 -1.83
C ALA A 143 8.39 1.56 -1.03
N GLU A 144 7.35 1.19 -0.27
CA GLU A 144 7.32 -0.01 0.57
C GLU A 144 6.91 -1.29 -0.15
N LEU A 145 6.65 -1.24 -1.46
CA LEU A 145 6.37 -2.45 -2.23
C LEU A 145 7.58 -3.39 -2.19
N PRO A 146 7.39 -4.67 -1.79
CA PRO A 146 8.50 -5.59 -1.57
C PRO A 146 9.12 -6.13 -2.87
N VAL A 147 8.43 -5.98 -4.00
CA VAL A 147 8.85 -6.48 -5.32
C VAL A 147 8.27 -5.61 -6.43
N ASP A 148 8.77 -5.77 -7.65
CA ASP A 148 8.17 -5.17 -8.84
C ASP A 148 6.72 -5.64 -9.04
N PHE A 149 5.80 -4.70 -9.15
CA PHE A 149 4.43 -4.95 -9.57
C PHE A 149 4.23 -4.57 -11.04
N ARG A 150 3.23 -5.17 -11.67
CA ARG A 150 2.84 -4.89 -13.05
C ARG A 150 1.33 -4.91 -13.19
N LEU A 151 0.81 -3.91 -13.89
CA LEU A 151 -0.53 -3.92 -14.46
C LEU A 151 -0.49 -4.76 -15.73
N ALA A 152 -1.24 -5.86 -15.74
CA ALA A 152 -1.32 -6.74 -16.90
C ALA A 152 -2.65 -6.55 -17.62
N ASP A 153 -2.57 -6.41 -18.95
CA ASP A 153 -3.68 -6.40 -19.93
C ASP A 153 -3.58 -7.61 -20.90
N THR A 154 -2.69 -8.56 -20.61
CA THR A 154 -2.27 -9.58 -21.58
C THR A 154 -3.20 -10.77 -21.62
N CYS A 155 -3.35 -11.30 -22.85
CA CYS A 155 -3.92 -12.62 -23.14
C CYS A 155 -5.40 -12.82 -22.77
N GLY A 156 -6.17 -11.75 -22.57
CA GLY A 156 -7.60 -11.82 -22.24
C GLY A 156 -7.90 -12.34 -20.83
N THR A 157 -6.85 -12.63 -20.04
CA THR A 157 -6.96 -13.08 -18.64
C THR A 157 -7.07 -11.91 -17.68
N TYR A 158 -6.42 -10.80 -17.99
CA TYR A 158 -6.45 -9.56 -17.23
C TYR A 158 -6.88 -8.43 -18.16
N ASP A 159 -7.79 -7.61 -17.67
CA ASP A 159 -8.40 -6.52 -18.43
C ASP A 159 -7.56 -5.24 -18.42
N GLY A 160 -6.46 -5.20 -17.66
CA GLY A 160 -5.68 -3.97 -17.49
C GLY A 160 -6.42 -2.86 -16.74
N ILE A 161 -7.60 -3.15 -16.18
CA ILE A 161 -8.45 -2.16 -15.51
C ILE A 161 -8.18 -2.22 -14.01
N GLN A 162 -7.82 -1.08 -13.41
CA GLN A 162 -7.88 -0.91 -11.97
C GLN A 162 -9.27 -0.42 -11.55
N ASN A 163 -9.76 -0.91 -10.41
CA ASN A 163 -10.94 -0.33 -9.80
C ASN A 163 -10.47 0.79 -8.87
N VAL A 164 -10.75 2.03 -9.25
CA VAL A 164 -10.59 3.15 -8.32
C VAL A 164 -11.60 2.99 -7.19
N CYS A 165 -11.11 3.06 -5.96
CA CYS A 165 -11.92 2.85 -4.77
C CYS A 165 -12.83 4.06 -4.42
N ALA A 166 -12.74 5.14 -5.20
CA ALA A 166 -13.62 6.31 -5.17
C ALA A 166 -14.19 6.59 -6.58
N PRO A 167 -15.07 5.73 -7.11
CA PRO A 167 -15.57 5.84 -8.49
C PRO A 167 -16.43 7.10 -8.73
N ASP A 168 -16.92 7.74 -7.67
CA ASP A 168 -17.63 9.02 -7.72
C ASP A 168 -16.69 10.23 -7.82
N LYS A 169 -15.37 10.01 -7.76
CA LYS A 169 -14.32 11.05 -7.84
C LYS A 169 -13.53 11.01 -9.14
N CYS A 170 -13.95 10.20 -10.10
CA CYS A 170 -13.32 10.10 -11.42
C CYS A 170 -14.31 10.43 -12.53
N GLU A 171 -13.82 11.05 -13.60
CA GLU A 171 -14.58 11.42 -14.78
C GLU A 171 -14.12 10.60 -16.00
N GLY A 172 -15.03 9.77 -16.52
CA GLY A 172 -14.77 8.93 -17.68
C GLY A 172 -13.85 7.73 -17.40
N ASP A 173 -13.74 6.86 -18.41
CA ASP A 173 -13.08 5.56 -18.25
C ASP A 173 -11.59 5.70 -17.90
N ALA A 174 -10.88 6.66 -18.51
CA ALA A 174 -9.45 6.87 -18.27
C ALA A 174 -9.16 7.14 -16.78
N GLN A 175 -9.84 8.13 -16.18
CA GLN A 175 -9.65 8.45 -14.77
C GLN A 175 -10.12 7.32 -13.86
N CYS A 176 -11.18 6.61 -14.21
CA CYS A 176 -11.72 5.56 -13.33
C CYS A 176 -10.97 4.23 -13.40
N THR A 177 -10.09 4.03 -14.39
CA THR A 177 -9.46 2.72 -14.64
C THR A 177 -7.93 2.72 -14.66
N SER A 178 -7.29 3.89 -14.70
CA SER A 178 -5.83 3.99 -14.77
C SER A 178 -5.11 3.53 -13.49
N LEU A 179 -3.87 3.05 -13.65
CA LEU A 179 -3.00 2.70 -12.52
C LEU A 179 -2.65 3.92 -11.64
N LEU A 180 -2.50 5.09 -12.24
CA LEU A 180 -2.18 6.30 -11.48
C LEU A 180 -3.36 6.74 -10.61
N SER A 181 -4.58 6.68 -11.15
CA SER A 181 -5.80 6.91 -10.37
C SER A 181 -5.89 5.93 -9.21
N TRP A 182 -5.64 4.64 -9.46
CA TRP A 182 -5.63 3.64 -8.40
C TRP A 182 -4.69 4.02 -7.25
N TYR A 183 -3.45 4.41 -7.57
CA TYR A 183 -2.50 4.87 -6.57
C TYR A 183 -3.00 6.11 -5.84
N VAL A 184 -3.51 7.14 -6.54
CA VAL A 184 -3.98 8.39 -5.94
C VAL A 184 -5.08 8.15 -4.89
N PHE A 185 -6.01 7.23 -5.15
CA PHE A 185 -7.14 7.00 -4.26
C PHE A 185 -6.90 5.92 -3.19
N LEU A 186 -5.94 5.02 -3.38
CA LEU A 186 -5.70 3.90 -2.46
C LEU A 186 -5.55 4.31 -0.98
N PRO A 187 -4.72 5.32 -0.61
CA PRO A 187 -4.51 5.68 0.80
C PRO A 187 -5.80 6.18 1.47
N ALA A 188 -6.58 6.99 0.77
CA ALA A 188 -7.87 7.49 1.28
C ALA A 188 -8.85 6.35 1.58
N CYS A 189 -8.84 5.32 0.74
CA CYS A 189 -9.71 4.16 0.92
C CYS A 189 -9.24 3.27 2.07
N VAL A 190 -7.93 3.08 2.23
CA VAL A 190 -7.39 2.42 3.43
C VAL A 190 -7.77 3.20 4.68
N GLN A 191 -7.61 4.52 4.69
CA GLN A 191 -8.02 5.37 5.81
C GLN A 191 -9.50 5.20 6.14
N ALA A 192 -10.39 5.34 5.15
CA ALA A 192 -11.84 5.27 5.36
C ALA A 192 -12.29 3.91 5.92
N ASN A 193 -11.66 2.82 5.49
CA ASN A 193 -12.01 1.46 5.95
C ASN A 193 -11.29 1.05 7.24
N SER A 194 -10.18 1.70 7.58
CA SER A 194 -9.42 1.43 8.81
C SER A 194 -9.84 2.27 10.00
N ALA A 195 -10.65 3.31 9.77
CA ALA A 195 -11.27 4.11 10.82
C ALA A 195 -12.08 3.20 11.75
N LEU A 196 -11.56 2.96 12.95
CA LEU A 196 -12.28 2.26 14.00
C LEU A 196 -13.52 3.10 14.37
N PRO A 197 -14.69 2.49 14.63
CA PRO A 197 -15.66 3.16 15.49
C PRO A 197 -14.96 3.45 16.82
N GLU A 198 -15.15 4.66 17.35
CA GLU A 198 -14.54 5.11 18.60
C GLU A 198 -14.71 4.00 19.67
N PRO A 199 -13.62 3.54 20.33
CA PRO A 199 -13.73 2.45 21.27
C PRO A 199 -14.74 2.82 22.35
N ALA A 200 -15.77 1.98 22.53
CA ALA A 200 -16.81 2.21 23.52
C ALA A 200 -16.14 2.60 24.86
N PRO A 201 -16.62 3.66 25.53
CA PRO A 201 -16.01 4.13 26.76
C PRO A 201 -15.86 2.94 27.71
N ARG A 202 -14.62 2.69 28.15
CA ARG A 202 -14.36 1.63 29.13
C ARG A 202 -15.18 1.94 30.36
N VAL A 203 -16.27 1.20 30.55
CA VAL A 203 -17.03 1.23 31.80
C VAL A 203 -16.08 0.67 32.85
N ALA A 204 -15.58 1.54 33.74
CA ALA A 204 -14.78 1.10 34.86
C ALA A 204 -15.60 0.04 35.62
N PRO A 205 -15.00 -1.11 36.01
CA PRO A 205 -15.73 -2.09 36.80
C PRO A 205 -16.29 -1.39 38.04
N ALA A 206 -17.61 -1.54 38.25
CA ALA A 206 -18.26 -0.98 39.42
C ALA A 206 -17.50 -1.46 40.66
N ARG A 207 -16.94 -0.52 41.44
CA ARG A 207 -16.36 -0.84 42.74
C ARG A 207 -17.46 -1.52 43.56
N PRO A 208 -17.22 -2.74 44.08
CA PRO A 208 -18.27 -3.40 44.80
C PRO A 208 -18.50 -2.66 46.12
N LEU A 209 -19.78 -2.45 46.45
CA LEU A 209 -20.21 -1.80 47.70
C LEU A 209 -20.23 -2.84 48.82
N TRP A 210 -19.05 -3.23 49.28
CA TRP A 210 -18.82 -4.00 50.50
C TRP A 210 -17.36 -3.94 50.90
#